data_AF-A0A250JIL9-F1
#
_entry.id   AF-A0A250JIL9-F1
#
_cell.length_a   1.000
_cell.length_b   1.000
_cell.length_c   1.000
_cell.angle_alpha   90.00
_cell.angle_beta   90.00
_cell.angle_gamma   90.00
#
_symmetry.space_group_name_H-M   'P 1'
#
loop_
_entity.id
_entity.type
_entity.pdbx_description
1 polymer ?
#
loop_
_entity_poly.entity_id
_entity_poly.type
_entity_poly.pdbx_seq_one_letter_code
_entity_poly.pdbx_strand_id
1 'polypeptide(L)'
;MEFRKTTVLPLDDAQAASHLFRQWVHDRPHVLFVVLGSGPDREALVSKAGMFAGTEHQPRWVIWARDLSAIEADIAQLKESTAGLKQAVLGGEARAFVLSLGDAIQDVISSSETADNFRVNLAYMRAEVLP
;
A
#
# COMPACT_ATOMS: atom_id res chain seq x y z
N MET A 1 8.36 -16.69 -7.64
CA MET A 1 7.95 -16.05 -6.38
C MET A 1 6.44 -16.13 -6.28
N GLU A 2 5.89 -16.57 -5.16
CA GLU A 2 4.45 -16.66 -4.93
C GLU A 2 4.01 -15.41 -4.15
N PHE A 3 3.27 -14.51 -4.79
CA PHE A 3 2.75 -13.30 -4.13
C PHE A 3 1.45 -13.64 -3.39
N ARG A 4 1.59 -14.23 -2.20
CA ARG A 4 0.44 -14.55 -1.34
C ARG A 4 -0.19 -13.26 -0.83
N LYS A 5 -1.52 -13.15 -0.95
CA LYS A 5 -2.32 -11.98 -0.53
C LYS A 5 -1.85 -10.65 -1.13
N THR A 6 -1.49 -10.71 -2.41
CA THR A 6 -1.10 -9.53 -3.18
C THR A 6 -2.03 -9.37 -4.37
N THR A 7 -2.53 -8.16 -4.55
CA THR A 7 -3.17 -7.75 -5.80
C THR A 7 -2.19 -6.87 -6.57
N VAL A 8 -1.85 -7.29 -7.78
CA VAL A 8 -1.06 -6.48 -8.72
C VAL A 8 -2.04 -5.68 -9.57
N LEU A 9 -1.91 -4.35 -9.59
CA LEU A 9 -2.76 -3.52 -10.43
C LEU A 9 -2.38 -3.69 -11.92
N PRO A 10 -3.38 -3.69 -12.84
CA PRO A 10 -3.16 -3.62 -14.27
C PRO A 10 -2.27 -2.44 -14.65
N LEU A 11 -1.43 -2.59 -15.67
CA LEU A 11 -0.56 -1.53 -16.18
C LEU A 11 -1.08 -0.91 -17.48
N ASP A 12 -1.85 -1.68 -18.22
CA ASP A 12 -2.38 -1.39 -19.54
C ASP A 12 -3.73 -0.66 -19.50
N ASP A 13 -4.38 -0.64 -18.33
CA ASP A 13 -5.67 -0.01 -18.13
C ASP A 13 -5.71 0.76 -16.79
N ALA A 14 -5.49 2.07 -16.87
CA ALA A 14 -5.53 2.96 -15.71
C ALA A 14 -6.92 3.03 -15.06
N GLN A 15 -8.00 2.90 -15.83
CA GLN A 15 -9.36 2.89 -15.27
C GLN A 15 -9.61 1.61 -14.49
N ALA A 16 -9.20 0.45 -15.02
CA ALA A 16 -9.29 -0.82 -14.31
C ALA A 16 -8.41 -0.83 -13.06
N ALA A 17 -7.20 -0.25 -13.11
CA ALA A 17 -6.33 -0.12 -11.95
C ALA A 17 -6.94 0.75 -10.84
N SER A 18 -7.46 1.94 -11.18
CA SER A 18 -8.18 2.81 -10.25
C SER A 18 -9.41 2.13 -9.66
N HIS A 19 -10.21 1.46 -10.50
CA HIS A 19 -11.39 0.74 -10.05
C HIS A 19 -11.03 -0.36 -9.04
N LEU A 20 -10.05 -1.21 -9.38
CA LEU A 20 -9.59 -2.29 -8.52
C LEU A 20 -8.99 -1.77 -7.21
N PHE A 21 -8.22 -0.68 -7.25
CA PHE A 21 -7.70 -0.02 -6.06
C PHE A 21 -8.82 0.41 -5.12
N ARG A 22 -9.83 1.12 -5.65
CA ARG A 22 -11.00 1.55 -4.86
C ARG A 22 -11.79 0.40 -4.27
N GLN A 23 -11.95 -0.71 -5.00
CA GLN A 23 -12.61 -1.90 -4.47
C GLN A 23 -11.88 -2.44 -3.23
N TRP A 24 -10.55 -2.50 -3.27
CA TRP A 24 -9.78 -2.96 -2.11
C TRP A 24 -9.87 -2.01 -0.92
N VAL A 25 -9.87 -0.71 -1.19
CA VAL A 25 -9.98 0.32 -0.15
C VAL A 25 -11.38 0.29 0.48
N HIS A 26 -12.45 0.38 -0.31
CA HIS A 26 -13.78 0.68 0.22
C HIS A 26 -14.73 -0.52 0.40
N ASP A 27 -14.57 -1.59 -0.38
CA ASP A 27 -15.61 -2.64 -0.42
C ASP A 27 -15.48 -3.63 0.75
N ARG A 28 -14.29 -3.75 1.34
CA ARG A 28 -14.01 -4.69 2.43
C ARG A 28 -12.98 -4.14 3.41
N PRO A 29 -13.14 -4.39 4.72
CA PRO A 29 -12.21 -3.89 5.74
C PRO A 29 -10.86 -4.61 5.62
N HIS A 30 -9.87 -3.90 5.07
CA HIS A 30 -8.50 -4.38 4.97
C HIS A 30 -7.50 -3.36 5.52
N VAL A 31 -6.40 -3.89 6.06
CA VAL A 31 -5.20 -3.08 6.29
C VAL A 31 -4.34 -3.23 5.05
N LEU A 32 -4.28 -2.18 4.23
CA LEU A 32 -3.66 -2.26 2.91
C LEU A 32 -2.23 -1.77 2.96
N PHE A 33 -1.30 -2.62 2.54
CA PHE A 33 0.09 -2.23 2.29
C PHE A 33 0.27 -1.98 0.80
N VAL A 34 0.36 -0.72 0.40
CA VAL A 34 0.43 -0.32 -1.01
C VAL A 34 1.88 -0.05 -1.38
N VAL A 35 2.43 -0.85 -2.30
CA VAL A 35 3.79 -0.68 -2.85
C VAL A 35 3.71 0.07 -4.17
N LEU A 36 4.57 1.09 -4.34
CA LEU A 36 4.58 1.99 -5.47
C LEU A 36 5.79 1.76 -6.38
N GLY A 37 5.53 1.74 -7.69
CA GLY A 37 6.55 1.62 -8.71
C GLY A 37 6.96 0.18 -9.02
N SER A 38 8.00 0.04 -9.82
CA SER A 38 8.46 -1.24 -10.38
C SER A 38 9.94 -1.49 -10.08
N GLY A 39 10.38 -2.73 -10.27
CA GLY A 39 11.79 -3.13 -10.17
C GLY A 39 12.12 -4.05 -9.00
N PRO A 40 13.37 -4.57 -8.93
CA PRO A 40 13.75 -5.63 -7.98
C PRO A 40 13.52 -5.25 -6.52
N ASP A 41 13.79 -4.00 -6.15
CA ASP A 41 13.58 -3.52 -4.78
C ASP A 41 12.10 -3.47 -4.40
N ARG A 42 11.23 -3.17 -5.37
CA ARG A 42 9.77 -3.15 -5.16
C ARG A 42 9.23 -4.57 -5.08
N GLU A 43 9.69 -5.47 -5.93
CA GLU A 43 9.36 -6.89 -5.87
C GLU A 43 9.75 -7.51 -4.52
N ALA A 44 10.96 -7.20 -4.02
CA ALA A 44 11.42 -7.63 -2.72
C ALA A 44 10.53 -7.07 -1.59
N LEU A 45 10.10 -5.81 -1.68
CA LEU A 45 9.20 -5.20 -0.70
C LEU A 45 7.80 -5.84 -0.73
N VAL A 46 7.24 -6.09 -1.91
CA VAL A 46 5.96 -6.80 -2.08
C VAL A 46 6.05 -8.19 -1.46
N SER A 47 7.13 -8.93 -1.74
CA SER A 47 7.35 -10.26 -1.16
C SER A 47 7.43 -10.20 0.38
N LYS A 48 8.15 -9.22 0.93
CA LYS A 48 8.23 -9.01 2.39
C LYS A 48 6.87 -8.68 2.99
N ALA A 49 6.16 -7.70 2.42
CA ALA A 49 4.84 -7.30 2.88
C ALA A 49 3.84 -8.46 2.83
N GLY A 50 3.92 -9.31 1.79
CA GLY A 50 3.07 -10.49 1.64
C GLY A 50 3.34 -11.54 2.72
N MET A 51 4.60 -11.76 3.12
CA MET A 51 4.91 -12.64 4.26
C MET A 51 4.27 -12.17 5.58
N PHE A 52 4.19 -10.85 5.78
CA PHE A 52 3.57 -10.26 6.98
C PHE A 52 2.03 -10.10 6.88
N ALA A 53 1.45 -10.30 5.70
CA ALA A 53 0.00 -10.24 5.49
C ALA A 53 -0.76 -11.47 6.03
N GLY A 54 -0.02 -12.52 6.39
CA GLY A 54 -0.55 -13.73 7.05
C GLY A 54 -1.44 -14.58 6.16
N THR A 55 -2.49 -15.17 6.75
CA THR A 55 -3.41 -16.10 6.06
C THR A 55 -4.60 -15.39 5.42
N GLU A 56 -5.34 -16.07 4.54
CA GLU A 56 -6.46 -15.50 3.76
C GLU A 56 -7.55 -14.85 4.63
N HIS A 57 -7.73 -15.30 5.87
CA HIS A 57 -8.74 -14.77 6.79
C HIS A 57 -8.31 -13.50 7.56
N GLN A 58 -7.03 -13.12 7.47
CA GLN A 58 -6.52 -11.93 8.16
C GLN A 58 -6.77 -10.65 7.34
N PRO A 59 -6.96 -9.48 7.98
CA PRO A 59 -7.35 -8.25 7.28
C PRO A 59 -6.21 -7.61 6.46
N ARG A 60 -4.95 -8.00 6.68
CA ARG A 60 -3.81 -7.43 5.95
C ARG A 60 -3.80 -7.87 4.50
N TRP A 61 -3.60 -6.93 3.57
CA TRP A 61 -3.47 -7.24 2.14
C TRP A 61 -2.42 -6.34 1.50
N VAL A 62 -1.74 -6.84 0.46
CA VAL A 62 -0.76 -6.07 -0.30
C VAL A 62 -1.36 -5.63 -1.63
N ILE A 63 -1.22 -4.36 -1.97
CA ILE A 63 -1.50 -3.86 -3.31
C ILE A 63 -0.18 -3.45 -3.94
N TRP A 64 0.10 -3.92 -5.15
CA TRP A 64 1.25 -3.47 -5.92
C TRP A 64 0.81 -2.59 -7.08
N ALA A 65 0.95 -1.29 -6.89
CA ALA A 65 0.67 -0.26 -7.88
C ALA A 65 1.98 0.12 -8.60
N ARG A 66 2.20 -0.50 -9.75
CA ARG A 66 3.43 -0.30 -10.55
C ARG A 66 3.49 1.06 -11.25
N ASP A 67 2.34 1.68 -11.44
CA ASP A 67 2.16 3.04 -11.96
C ASP A 67 1.32 3.86 -10.97
N LEU A 68 1.92 4.90 -10.41
CA LEU A 68 1.25 5.80 -9.46
C LEU A 68 0.17 6.64 -10.13
N SER A 69 0.38 7.04 -11.39
CA SER A 69 -0.53 7.94 -12.10
C SER A 69 -1.93 7.34 -12.27
N ALA A 70 -2.02 6.02 -12.30
CA ALA A 70 -3.27 5.27 -12.40
C ALA A 70 -4.15 5.37 -11.13
N ILE A 71 -3.58 5.67 -9.96
CA ILE A 71 -4.29 5.73 -8.68
C ILE A 71 -4.10 7.05 -7.92
N GLU A 72 -3.44 8.03 -8.52
CA GLU A 72 -3.09 9.30 -7.89
C GLU A 72 -4.33 10.06 -7.40
N ALA A 73 -5.37 10.11 -8.23
CA ALA A 73 -6.63 10.75 -7.89
C ALA A 73 -7.35 10.06 -6.72
N ASP A 74 -7.24 8.73 -6.62
CA ASP A 74 -7.84 7.98 -5.52
C ASP A 74 -7.07 8.21 -4.22
N ILE A 75 -5.73 8.23 -4.28
CA ILE A 75 -4.87 8.56 -3.12
C ILE A 75 -5.16 9.99 -2.62
N ALA A 76 -5.39 10.94 -3.53
CA ALA A 76 -5.70 12.32 -3.17
C ALA A 76 -6.95 12.44 -2.28
N GLN A 77 -7.90 11.52 -2.43
CA GLN A 77 -9.16 11.48 -1.67
C GLN A 77 -9.06 10.77 -0.32
N LEU A 78 -7.99 10.00 -0.07
CA LEU A 78 -7.81 9.28 1.18
C LEU A 78 -7.63 10.23 2.37
N LYS A 79 -7.97 9.77 3.57
CA LYS A 79 -7.63 10.50 4.80
C LYS A 79 -6.14 10.31 5.11
N GLU A 80 -5.57 11.15 5.95
CA GLU A 80 -4.26 10.93 6.55
C GLU A 80 -4.36 11.14 8.06
N SER A 81 -3.71 10.27 8.83
CA SER A 81 -3.74 10.39 10.31
C SER A 81 -2.80 11.49 10.82
N THR A 82 -1.75 11.77 10.04
CA THR A 82 -0.78 12.82 10.30
C THR A 82 -0.63 13.67 9.06
N ALA A 83 -0.60 15.00 9.24
CA ALA A 83 -0.45 15.93 8.13
C ALA A 83 0.84 15.65 7.33
N GLY A 84 0.71 15.60 6.00
CA GLY A 84 1.84 15.48 5.08
C GLY A 84 2.17 14.06 4.62
N LEU A 85 1.52 13.03 5.16
CA LEU A 85 1.71 11.65 4.68
C LEU A 85 1.25 11.49 3.23
N LYS A 86 0.09 12.05 2.90
CA LYS A 86 -0.44 12.05 1.53
C LYS A 86 0.48 12.82 0.58
N GLN A 87 1.03 13.95 1.02
CA GLN A 87 2.01 14.71 0.23
C GLN A 87 3.30 13.92 -0.02
N ALA A 88 3.80 13.17 0.97
CA ALA A 88 4.95 12.29 0.76
C ALA A 88 4.69 11.19 -0.28
N VAL A 89 3.45 10.69 -0.35
CA VAL A 89 3.03 9.71 -1.37
C VAL A 89 2.95 10.35 -2.76
N LEU A 90 2.18 11.43 -2.90
CA LEU A 90 1.93 12.09 -4.18
C LEU A 90 3.17 12.83 -4.71
N GLY A 91 4.06 13.29 -3.83
CA GLY A 91 5.31 13.95 -4.18
C GLY A 91 6.41 13.01 -4.69
N GLY A 92 6.15 11.70 -4.76
CA GLY A 92 7.12 10.70 -5.27
C GLY A 92 8.21 10.31 -4.28
N GLU A 93 8.11 10.75 -3.03
CA GLU A 93 9.08 10.40 -1.98
C GLU A 93 8.81 8.99 -1.43
N ALA A 94 7.59 8.48 -1.55
CA ALA A 94 7.19 7.17 -1.03
C ALA A 94 7.55 6.01 -1.99
N ARG A 95 8.00 4.90 -1.41
CA ARG A 95 8.02 3.58 -2.08
C ARG A 95 6.84 2.70 -1.68
N ALA A 96 6.24 2.95 -0.52
CA ALA A 96 5.04 2.29 -0.05
C ALA A 96 4.32 3.15 0.97
N PHE A 97 3.05 2.88 1.19
CA PHE A 97 2.27 3.43 2.29
C PHE A 97 1.29 2.40 2.81
N VAL A 98 0.76 2.63 4.01
CA VAL A 98 -0.18 1.71 4.66
C VAL A 98 -1.47 2.42 5.03
N LEU A 99 -2.59 1.77 4.71
CA LEU A 99 -3.94 2.24 5.04
C LEU A 99 -4.51 1.48 6.24
N SER A 100 -5.17 2.20 7.15
CA SER A 100 -6.01 1.57 8.18
C SER A 100 -7.28 0.95 7.57
N LEU A 101 -8.02 0.22 8.40
CA LEU A 101 -9.38 -0.23 8.09
C LEU A 101 -10.37 0.92 7.79
N GLY A 102 -10.01 2.16 8.14
CA GLY A 102 -10.82 3.37 7.95
C GLY A 102 -10.39 4.22 6.75
N ASP A 103 -9.63 3.64 5.81
CA ASP A 103 -9.16 4.28 4.57
C ASP A 103 -8.27 5.52 4.80
N ALA A 104 -7.54 5.53 5.92
CA ALA A 104 -6.59 6.59 6.24
C ALA A 104 -5.16 6.13 6.02
N ILE A 105 -4.33 6.97 5.39
CA ILE A 105 -2.89 6.77 5.33
C ILE A 105 -2.33 6.94 6.76
N GLN A 106 -1.77 5.85 7.28
CA GLN A 106 -1.24 5.78 8.65
C GLN A 106 0.28 5.79 8.71
N ASP A 107 0.92 5.36 7.63
CA ASP A 107 2.37 5.28 7.56
C ASP A 107 2.85 5.35 6.11
N VAL A 108 4.02 5.92 5.91
CA VAL A 108 4.70 6.00 4.61
C VAL A 108 6.10 5.45 4.79
N ILE A 109 6.49 4.57 3.86
CA ILE A 109 7.87 4.16 3.73
C ILE A 109 8.51 4.98 2.60
N SER A 110 9.48 5.82 2.96
CA SER A 110 10.23 6.65 2.04
C SER A 110 11.15 5.83 1.14
N SER A 111 11.44 6.37 -0.04
CA SER A 111 12.45 5.86 -0.97
C SER A 111 13.87 5.97 -0.42
N SER A 112 14.13 6.86 0.54
CA SER A 112 15.47 7.08 1.13
C SER A 112 15.76 6.22 2.37
N GLU A 113 14.73 5.64 3.02
CA GLU A 113 14.94 4.81 4.21
C GLU A 113 15.15 3.32 3.83
N THR A 114 15.45 2.44 4.78
CA THR A 114 15.54 0.98 4.55
C THR A 114 14.21 0.29 4.88
N ALA A 115 13.73 -0.59 3.99
CA ALA A 115 12.53 -1.41 4.23
C ALA A 115 12.92 -2.85 4.59
N ASP A 116 13.46 -2.99 5.80
CA ASP A 116 13.68 -4.31 6.39
C ASP A 116 12.38 -4.90 6.95
N ASN A 117 12.48 -6.13 7.47
CA ASN A 117 11.34 -6.86 8.01
C ASN A 117 10.69 -6.14 9.21
N PHE A 118 11.50 -5.47 10.04
CA PHE A 118 11.01 -4.74 11.19
C PHE A 118 10.20 -3.52 10.75
N ARG A 119 10.70 -2.74 9.78
CA ARG A 119 10.01 -1.56 9.23
C ARG A 119 8.67 -1.90 8.59
N VAL A 120 8.61 -3.02 7.85
CA VAL A 120 7.38 -3.51 7.22
C VAL A 120 6.35 -3.93 8.28
N ASN A 121 6.77 -4.68 9.29
CA ASN A 121 5.88 -5.09 10.38
C ASN A 121 5.35 -3.87 11.17
N LEU A 122 6.23 -2.93 11.51
CA LEU A 122 5.86 -1.69 12.20
C LEU A 122 4.81 -0.88 11.42
N ALA A 123 4.92 -0.84 10.09
CA ALA A 123 3.96 -0.13 9.24
C ALA A 123 2.56 -0.75 9.33
N TYR A 124 2.46 -2.09 9.31
CA TYR A 124 1.19 -2.78 9.57
C TYR A 124 0.64 -2.48 10.96
N MET A 125 1.48 -2.57 11.99
CA MET A 125 1.05 -2.31 13.37
C MET A 125 0.48 -0.90 13.56
N ARG A 126 1.10 0.12 12.94
CA ARG A 126 0.60 1.49 12.98
C ARG A 126 -0.80 1.60 12.39
N ALA A 127 -1.05 0.92 11.27
CA ALA A 127 -2.34 0.93 10.60
C ALA A 127 -3.42 0.11 11.30
N GLU A 128 -3.05 -0.81 12.19
CA GLU A 128 -3.98 -1.61 13.01
C GLU A 128 -4.39 -0.90 14.30
N VAL A 129 -3.51 -0.08 14.88
CA VAL A 129 -3.75 0.61 16.16
C VAL A 129 -4.52 1.91 15.98
N LEU A 130 -4.31 2.61 14.86
CA LEU A 130 -4.90 3.91 14.60
C LEU A 130 -6.09 3.77 13.63
N PRO A 131 -7.33 4.05 14.07
CA PRO A 131 -8.50 4.02 13.21
C PRO A 131 -8.41 5.04 12.07
#